data_AF-A0A0K1EMB1-F1
#
_entry.id   AF-A0A0K1EMB1-F1
#
_cell.length_a   1.000
_cell.length_b   1.000
_cell.length_c   1.000
_cell.angle_alpha   90.00
_cell.angle_beta   90.00
_cell.angle_gamma   90.00
#
_symmetry.space_group_name_H-M   'P 1'
#
loop_
_entity.id
_entity.type
_entity.pdbx_description
1 polymer ?
#
loop_
_entity_poly.entity_id
_entity_poly.type
_entity_poly.pdbx_seq_one_letter_code
_entity_poly.pdbx_strand_id
1 'polypeptide(L)'
;MVARRRRDRARGACLALALTLSASSALASGCRSERGSPYDCTCTFVTDFDDESRQRVTVCAADAARSIATARGCAQSGAPGPVQTCSCQPVSPPAACDVGNCALVRDD
;
A
#
# COMPACT_ATOMS: atom_id res chain seq x y z
N MET A 1 16.93 -19.12 1.29
CA MET A 1 15.49 -19.44 1.17
C MET A 1 14.71 -18.49 2.08
N VAL A 2 14.07 -17.46 1.53
CA VAL A 2 13.41 -16.41 2.33
C VAL A 2 11.89 -16.58 2.26
N ALA A 3 11.28 -16.74 3.44
CA ALA A 3 9.87 -17.05 3.61
C ALA A 3 8.97 -15.87 3.22
N ARG A 4 8.25 -16.01 2.09
CA ARG A 4 7.14 -15.14 1.69
C ARG A 4 6.00 -15.29 2.70
N ARG A 5 5.81 -14.34 3.62
CA ARG A 5 4.58 -14.28 4.43
C ARG A 5 3.45 -13.70 3.58
N ARG A 6 2.80 -14.55 2.78
CA ARG A 6 1.48 -14.28 2.21
C ARG A 6 0.49 -14.17 3.37
N ARG A 7 -0.09 -12.98 3.59
CA ARG A 7 -1.29 -12.88 4.42
C ARG A 7 -2.48 -13.26 3.55
N ASP A 8 -2.62 -14.55 3.29
CA ASP A 8 -3.86 -15.16 2.82
C ASP A 8 -4.90 -15.03 3.94
N ARG A 9 -5.71 -13.98 3.90
CA ARG A 9 -6.96 -13.98 4.66
C ARG A 9 -7.96 -14.82 3.88
N ALA A 10 -7.85 -16.12 4.08
CA ALA A 10 -8.90 -17.09 3.81
C ALA A 10 -10.17 -16.67 4.57
N ARG A 11 -11.19 -16.24 3.83
CA ARG A 11 -12.59 -16.32 4.27
C ARG A 11 -13.42 -16.89 3.13
N GLY A 12 -13.14 -18.16 2.85
CA GLY A 12 -14.04 -19.03 2.10
C GLY A 12 -14.97 -19.78 3.07
N ALA A 13 -16.25 -19.45 2.96
CA ALA A 13 -17.43 -20.32 3.06
C ALA A 13 -17.90 -20.94 4.40
N CYS A 14 -19.22 -20.74 4.57
CA CYS A 14 -20.23 -21.70 5.04
C CYS A 14 -20.22 -22.17 6.50
N LEU A 15 -21.00 -21.46 7.32
CA LEU A 15 -22.04 -22.14 8.11
C LEU A 15 -23.28 -21.24 8.20
N ALA A 16 -24.35 -21.76 7.61
CA ALA A 16 -25.66 -21.14 7.51
C ALA A 16 -26.37 -21.16 8.87
N LEU A 17 -26.91 -20.02 9.30
CA LEU A 17 -28.12 -20.00 10.12
C LEU A 17 -28.84 -18.65 10.05
N ALA A 18 -29.91 -18.68 9.25
CA ALA A 18 -31.25 -18.14 9.50
C ALA A 18 -31.45 -16.68 9.97
N LEU A 19 -32.21 -15.97 9.11
CA LEU A 19 -33.31 -15.05 9.43
C LEU A 19 -32.99 -13.82 10.30
N THR A 20 -32.82 -12.66 9.66
CA THR A 20 -33.74 -11.51 9.88
C THR A 20 -33.53 -10.44 8.80
N LEU A 21 -34.65 -9.84 8.40
CA LEU A 21 -34.83 -8.80 7.40
C LEU A 21 -33.79 -7.68 7.49
N SER A 22 -33.12 -7.39 6.39
CA SER A 22 -32.56 -6.06 6.09
C SER A 22 -32.37 -5.96 4.58
N ALA A 23 -33.31 -5.29 3.92
CA ALA A 23 -33.15 -4.84 2.54
C ALA A 23 -32.01 -3.83 2.50
N SER A 24 -30.80 -4.30 2.26
CA SER A 24 -29.66 -3.48 1.89
C SER A 24 -29.21 -3.98 0.54
N SER A 25 -29.71 -3.32 -0.50
CA SER A 25 -29.20 -3.43 -1.86
C SER A 25 -27.75 -2.98 -1.85
N ALA A 26 -26.85 -3.86 -1.42
CA ALA A 26 -25.43 -3.71 -1.61
C ALA A 26 -25.22 -3.79 -3.12
N LEU A 27 -25.21 -2.63 -3.77
CA LEU A 27 -24.54 -2.42 -5.03
C LEU A 27 -23.12 -2.96 -4.83
N ALA A 28 -22.93 -4.22 -5.21
CA ALA A 28 -21.62 -4.73 -5.54
C ALA A 28 -21.23 -3.99 -6.81
N SER A 29 -20.85 -2.71 -6.66
CA SER A 29 -19.90 -2.07 -7.55
C SER A 29 -18.69 -2.97 -7.50
N GLY A 30 -18.63 -3.92 -8.43
CA GLY A 30 -17.53 -4.84 -8.57
C GLY A 30 -16.27 -4.01 -8.46
N CYS A 31 -15.47 -4.27 -7.42
CA CYS A 31 -14.20 -3.60 -7.19
C CYS A 31 -13.28 -3.95 -8.34
N ARG A 32 -13.46 -3.26 -9.47
CA ARG A 32 -12.49 -3.28 -10.56
C ARG A 32 -11.28 -2.58 -9.98
N SER A 33 -10.20 -3.34 -9.80
CA SER A 33 -8.91 -2.78 -9.39
C SER A 33 -8.60 -1.59 -10.30
N GLU A 34 -8.50 -0.42 -9.70
CA GLU A 34 -8.08 0.77 -10.43
C GLU A 34 -6.63 0.55 -10.87
N ARG A 35 -6.34 0.81 -12.14
CA ARG A 35 -4.99 0.68 -12.68
C ARG A 35 -4.25 2.01 -12.56
N GLY A 36 -3.00 1.95 -12.16
CA GLY A 36 -2.11 3.10 -12.04
C GLY A 36 -0.72 2.80 -12.58
N SER A 37 0.21 3.68 -12.23
CA SER A 37 1.62 3.59 -12.59
C SER A 37 2.48 3.42 -11.33
N PRO A 38 3.60 2.69 -11.41
CA PRO A 38 4.54 2.56 -10.31
C PRO A 38 5.33 3.85 -10.10
N TYR A 39 5.53 4.17 -8.83
CA TYR A 39 6.37 5.26 -8.37
C TYR A 39 7.38 4.72 -7.35
N ASP A 40 8.64 5.10 -7.49
CA ASP A 40 9.65 4.90 -6.47
C ASP A 40 9.70 6.14 -5.59
N CYS A 41 9.52 5.92 -4.30
CA CYS A 41 9.44 6.98 -3.31
C CYS A 41 10.50 6.81 -2.23
N THR A 42 11.04 7.93 -1.78
CA THR A 42 11.88 8.01 -0.58
C THR A 42 11.13 8.82 0.47
N CYS A 43 10.93 8.22 1.64
CA CYS A 43 10.30 8.85 2.79
C CYS A 43 11.31 9.06 3.91
N THR A 44 11.25 10.19 4.60
CA THR A 44 12.06 10.46 5.79
C THR A 44 11.24 10.24 7.06
N PHE A 45 11.91 9.83 8.12
CA PHE A 45 11.34 9.74 9.46
C PHE A 45 12.38 10.21 10.48
N VAL A 46 11.90 10.81 11.56
CA VAL A 46 12.76 11.23 12.67
C VAL A 46 12.97 10.03 13.59
N THR A 47 14.22 9.80 13.95
CA THR A 47 14.59 8.88 15.02
C THR A 47 15.12 9.67 16.20
N ASP A 48 15.15 9.06 17.38
CA ASP A 48 15.68 9.67 18.61
C ASP A 48 17.18 10.03 18.51
N PHE A 49 17.87 9.56 17.46
CA PHE A 49 19.29 9.79 17.21
C PHE A 49 19.57 11.01 16.30
N ASP A 50 18.60 11.92 16.14
CA ASP A 50 18.66 13.17 15.34
C ASP A 50 19.02 13.04 13.84
N ASP A 51 19.37 11.84 13.37
CA ASP A 51 19.63 11.60 11.95
C ASP A 51 18.31 11.38 11.17
N GLU A 52 18.14 12.16 10.09
CA GLU A 52 17.09 11.94 9.08
C GLU A 52 17.32 10.58 8.40
N SER A 53 16.66 9.57 8.95
CA SER A 53 16.65 8.24 8.36
C SER A 53 15.69 8.20 7.19
N ARG A 54 16.06 7.44 6.15
CA ARG A 54 15.31 7.33 4.91
C ARG A 54 14.82 5.91 4.71
N GLN A 55 13.60 5.78 4.22
CA GLN A 55 13.02 4.52 3.79
C GLN A 55 12.56 4.63 2.35
N ARG A 56 12.98 3.68 1.53
CA ARG A 56 12.55 3.57 0.13
C ARG A 56 11.34 2.65 0.03
N VAL A 57 10.35 3.08 -0.73
CA VAL A 57 9.11 2.33 -0.98
C VAL A 57 8.73 2.46 -2.45
N THR A 58 8.23 1.38 -3.03
CA THR A 58 7.62 1.41 -4.36
C THR A 58 6.11 1.33 -4.16
N VAL A 59 5.36 2.24 -4.78
CA VAL A 59 3.89 2.32 -4.70
C VAL A 59 3.26 2.32 -6.07
N CYS A 60 2.06 1.77 -6.17
CA CYS A 60 1.20 1.95 -7.33
C CYS A 60 0.14 3.01 -7.05
N ALA A 61 0.11 4.07 -7.87
CA ALA A 61 -0.84 5.16 -7.74
C ALA A 61 -1.35 5.62 -9.10
N ALA A 62 -2.55 6.21 -9.11
CA ALA A 62 -3.14 6.76 -10.33
C ALA A 62 -2.37 7.98 -10.86
N ASP A 63 -1.74 8.75 -9.96
CA ASP A 63 -1.04 9.99 -10.26
C ASP A 63 0.02 10.32 -9.19
N ALA A 64 0.84 11.34 -9.46
CA ALA A 64 1.94 11.74 -8.58
C ALA A 64 1.49 12.32 -7.22
N ALA A 65 0.30 12.93 -7.13
CA ALA A 65 -0.19 13.44 -5.85
C ALA A 65 -0.65 12.27 -4.97
N ARG A 66 -1.34 11.29 -5.54
CA ARG A 66 -1.74 10.06 -4.84
C ARG A 66 -0.57 9.15 -4.46
N SER A 67 0.53 9.17 -5.21
CA SER A 67 1.71 8.37 -4.89
C SER A 67 2.32 8.77 -3.54
N ILE A 68 2.41 10.08 -3.24
CA ILE A 68 2.92 10.59 -1.97
C ILE A 68 2.08 10.11 -0.78
N ALA A 69 0.75 10.24 -0.87
CA ALA A 69 -0.15 9.80 0.19
C ALA A 69 -0.06 8.29 0.44
N THR A 70 -0.01 7.50 -0.64
CA THR A 70 0.14 6.04 -0.59
C THR A 70 1.50 5.64 -0.01
N ALA A 71 2.57 6.32 -0.42
CA ALA A 71 3.93 6.07 0.06
C ALA A 71 4.07 6.34 1.56
N ARG A 72 3.49 7.43 2.07
CA ARG A 72 3.49 7.73 3.51
C ARG A 72 2.81 6.62 4.31
N GLY A 73 1.63 6.18 3.88
CA GLY A 73 0.91 5.07 4.54
C GLY A 73 1.72 3.76 4.52
N CYS A 74 2.39 3.47 3.40
CA CYS A 74 3.23 2.28 3.27
C CYS A 74 4.47 2.35 4.16
N ALA A 75 5.23 3.45 4.10
CA ALA A 75 6.44 3.66 4.88
C ALA A 75 6.16 3.62 6.39
N GLN A 76 5.01 4.15 6.84
CA GLN A 76 4.66 4.14 8.26
C GLN A 76 4.59 2.73 8.86
N SER A 77 4.34 1.69 8.06
CA SER A 77 4.32 0.29 8.52
C SER A 77 5.70 -0.29 8.83
N GLY A 78 6.77 0.31 8.29
CA GLY A 78 8.16 -0.11 8.48
C GLY A 78 9.04 0.94 9.16
N ALA A 79 8.52 2.12 9.44
CA ALA A 79 9.27 3.20 10.08
C ALA A 79 9.28 3.03 11.61
N PRO A 80 10.42 3.24 12.28
CA PRO A 80 10.53 3.25 13.75
C PRO A 80 9.91 4.50 14.41
N GLY A 81 9.55 5.50 13.61
CA GLY A 81 8.96 6.76 14.05
C GLY A 81 7.94 7.31 13.04
N PRO A 82 7.39 8.51 13.28
CA PRO A 82 6.46 9.14 12.36
C PRO A 82 7.16 9.52 11.05
N VAL A 83 6.53 9.19 9.92
CA VAL A 83 7.00 9.59 8.59
C VAL A 83 6.71 11.07 8.36
N GLN A 84 7.76 11.85 8.06
CA GLN A 84 7.68 13.30 7.88
C GLN A 84 7.33 13.65 6.43
N THR A 85 8.28 13.46 5.52
CA THR A 85 8.14 13.83 4.10
C THR A 85 8.36 12.61 3.22
N CYS A 86 7.68 12.58 2.07
CA CYS A 86 7.90 11.58 1.03
C CYS A 86 8.05 12.30 -0.30
N SER A 87 9.05 11.90 -1.08
CA SER A 87 9.26 12.34 -2.46
C SER A 87 9.17 11.14 -3.37
N CYS A 88 8.45 11.26 -4.48
CA CYS A 88 8.14 10.17 -5.39
C CYS A 88 8.51 10.53 -6.82
N GLN A 89 9.07 9.57 -7.55
CA GLN A 89 9.37 9.67 -8.98
C GLN A 89 8.72 8.51 -9.73
N PRO A 90 8.15 8.75 -10.93
CA PRO A 90 7.59 7.68 -11.74
C PRO A 90 8.69 6.73 -12.19
N VAL A 91 8.43 5.42 -12.12
CA VAL A 91 9.37 4.42 -12.63
C VAL A 91 9.38 4.45 -14.16
N SER A 92 10.56 4.36 -14.76
CA SER A 92 10.76 4.33 -16.21
C SER A 92 11.44 3.02 -16.62
N PRO A 93 10.89 2.25 -17.59
CA PRO A 93 9.67 2.53 -18.36
C PRO A 93 8.38 2.36 -17.54
N PRO A 94 7.29 3.09 -17.88
CA PRO A 94 6.03 2.97 -17.16
C PRO A 94 5.42 1.57 -17.36
N ALA A 95 5.01 0.96 -16.26
CA ALA A 95 4.28 -0.31 -16.25
C ALA A 95 2.90 -0.11 -15.62
N ALA A 96 1.91 -0.93 -15.99
CA ALA A 96 0.63 -0.91 -15.31
C ALA A 96 0.71 -1.71 -14.00
N CYS A 97 0.06 -1.20 -12.94
CA CYS A 97 -0.08 -1.89 -11.66
C CYS A 97 -1.45 -1.61 -11.02
N ASP A 98 -1.82 -2.35 -9.98
CA ASP A 98 -3.05 -2.12 -9.23
C ASP A 98 -2.84 -1.05 -8.14
N VAL A 99 -3.62 0.02 -8.20
CA VAL A 99 -3.54 1.16 -7.26
C VAL A 99 -3.72 0.67 -5.82
N GLY A 100 -2.91 1.23 -4.91
CA GLY A 100 -2.93 0.90 -3.49
C GLY A 100 -1.96 -0.23 -3.10
N ASN A 101 -1.39 -0.95 -4.07
CA ASN A 101 -0.28 -1.87 -3.80
C ASN A 101 1.00 -1.09 -3.47
N CYS A 102 1.75 -1.59 -2.50
CA CYS A 102 3.05 -1.04 -2.14
C CYS A 102 4.02 -2.10 -1.59
N ALA A 103 5.32 -1.80 -1.65
CA ALA A 103 6.38 -2.62 -1.08
C ALA A 103 7.50 -1.75 -0.51
N LEU A 104 8.06 -2.16 0.63
CA LEU A 104 9.30 -1.58 1.16
C LEU A 104 10.49 -2.11 0.34
N VAL A 105 11.38 -1.23 -0.09
CA VAL A 105 12.63 -1.61 -0.76
C VAL A 105 13.68 -1.83 0.32
N ARG A 106 14.29 -3.02 0.34
CA ARG A 106 15.41 -3.35 1.23
C ARG A 106 16.71 -3.21 0.45
N ASP A 107 17.63 -2.41 0.97
CA ASP A 107 19.04 -2.44 0.58
C ASP A 107 19.64 -3.72 1.18
N ASP A 108 20.00 -4.68 0.33
CA ASP A 108 20.75 -5.90 0.69
C ASP A 108 22.23 -5.69 0.36
#